data_AF-A0A558AV06-F1
#
_entry.id   AF-A0A558AV06-F1
#
_cell.length_a   1.000
_cell.length_b   1.000
_cell.length_c   1.000
_cell.angle_alpha   90.00
_cell.angle_beta   90.00
_cell.angle_gamma   90.00
#
_symmetry.space_group_name_H-M   'P 1'
#
loop_
_entity.id
_entity.type
_entity.pdbx_description
1 polymer ?
#
loop_
_entity_poly.entity_id
_entity_poly.type
_entity_poly.pdbx_seq_one_letter_code
_entity_poly.pdbx_strand_id
1 'polypeptide(L)'
;MRIFTAGHSTNTKEQFLQMLESASIEFVADVRAYPYSRKHPQFNGEEMKEWLKEAGIGYNHFPLLGGRRGTASNVGSNLNSGWNNVSFHNYADYTLTEDFSSGIEMLVDKAASYNIVCMCSERHPARCHRLIISNWLAAHDWTVQHIINNSKNEPELVHHVLGKWGAMPIIEADGTVVYPEDV
;
A
#
# COMPACT_ATOMS: atom_id res chain seq x y z
N MET A 1 3.42 2.78 -16.04
CA MET A 1 4.30 1.88 -15.25
C MET A 1 3.44 1.01 -14.33
N ARG A 2 3.96 -0.05 -13.70
CA ARG A 2 3.15 -0.99 -12.90
C ARG A 2 3.72 -1.17 -11.49
N ILE A 3 2.84 -1.20 -10.49
CA ILE A 3 3.17 -1.55 -9.09
C ILE A 3 2.17 -2.59 -8.57
N PHE A 4 2.66 -3.52 -7.76
CA PHE A 4 1.82 -4.50 -7.09
C PHE A 4 1.55 -4.11 -5.64
N THR A 5 0.50 -4.66 -5.06
CA THR A 5 0.31 -4.59 -3.60
C THR A 5 -0.06 -5.96 -3.05
N ALA A 6 0.39 -6.29 -1.84
CA ALA A 6 0.04 -7.54 -1.17
C ALA A 6 -0.15 -7.35 0.34
N GLY A 7 -0.99 -8.20 0.91
CA GLY A 7 -1.21 -8.27 2.35
C GLY A 7 -0.65 -9.57 2.90
N HIS A 8 0.28 -9.53 3.86
CA HIS A 8 0.81 -10.77 4.42
C HIS A 8 -0.27 -11.54 5.21
N SER A 9 -1.23 -10.84 5.83
CA SER A 9 -2.36 -11.43 6.55
C SER A 9 -1.88 -12.52 7.52
N THR A 10 -2.55 -13.68 7.48
CA THR A 10 -2.22 -14.88 8.24
C THR A 10 -1.51 -15.94 7.38
N ASN A 11 -0.95 -15.57 6.22
CA ASN A 11 -0.26 -16.52 5.35
C ASN A 11 0.98 -17.12 6.04
N THR A 12 1.35 -18.34 5.64
CA THR A 12 2.70 -18.85 5.94
C THR A 12 3.74 -18.15 5.06
N LYS A 13 5.03 -18.35 5.36
CA LYS A 13 6.14 -17.89 4.50
C LYS A 13 5.96 -18.42 3.08
N GLU A 14 5.65 -19.70 2.93
CA GLU A 14 5.53 -20.40 1.65
C GLU A 14 4.35 -19.87 0.83
N GLN A 15 3.19 -19.68 1.47
CA GLN A 15 2.02 -19.08 0.82
C GLN A 15 2.31 -17.66 0.34
N PHE A 16 3.02 -16.87 1.14
CA PHE A 16 3.36 -15.52 0.75
C PHE A 16 4.39 -15.49 -0.38
N LEU A 17 5.40 -16.38 -0.36
CA LEU A 17 6.33 -16.54 -1.49
C LEU A 17 5.60 -16.92 -2.78
N GLN A 18 4.61 -17.81 -2.71
CA GLN A 18 3.77 -18.16 -3.87
C GLN A 18 2.99 -16.95 -4.41
N MET A 19 2.49 -16.07 -3.51
CA MET A 19 1.89 -14.80 -3.93
C MET A 19 2.89 -13.92 -4.69
N LEU A 20 4.11 -13.78 -4.17
CA LEU A 20 5.16 -12.98 -4.80
C LEU A 20 5.59 -13.55 -6.16
N GLU A 21 5.73 -14.87 -6.25
CA GLU A 21 6.09 -15.57 -7.49
C GLU A 21 5.04 -15.39 -8.58
N SER A 22 3.74 -15.41 -8.24
CA SER A 22 2.62 -15.25 -9.19
C SER A 22 2.66 -13.93 -9.97
N ALA A 23 3.37 -12.93 -9.45
CA ALA A 23 3.55 -11.61 -10.05
C ALA A 23 5.02 -11.30 -10.38
N SER A 24 5.91 -12.28 -10.29
CA SER A 24 7.35 -12.14 -10.50
C SER A 24 7.95 -10.97 -9.72
N ILE A 25 7.59 -10.86 -8.44
CA ILE A 25 8.05 -9.79 -7.56
C ILE A 25 9.54 -9.96 -7.26
N GLU A 26 10.28 -8.88 -7.43
CA GLU A 26 11.72 -8.79 -7.16
C GLU A 26 12.03 -7.98 -5.91
N PHE A 27 11.07 -7.17 -5.44
CA PHE A 27 11.27 -6.31 -4.28
C PHE A 27 9.99 -6.15 -3.44
N VAL A 28 10.11 -6.28 -2.12
CA VAL A 28 9.06 -5.99 -1.14
C VAL A 28 9.32 -4.64 -0.48
N ALA A 29 8.46 -3.66 -0.79
CA ALA A 29 8.37 -2.41 -0.04
C ALA A 29 7.36 -2.59 1.11
N ASP A 30 7.86 -2.73 2.32
CA ASP A 30 7.02 -2.90 3.51
C ASP A 30 6.58 -1.54 4.04
N VAL A 31 5.30 -1.25 3.88
CA VAL A 31 4.68 0.03 4.27
C VAL A 31 3.98 -0.07 5.63
N ARG A 32 4.26 -1.10 6.44
CA ARG A 32 3.71 -1.18 7.80
C ARG A 32 4.31 -0.07 8.65
N ALA A 33 3.53 0.57 9.51
CA ALA A 33 4.07 1.54 10.46
C ALA A 33 5.12 0.90 11.40
N TYR A 34 4.90 -0.37 11.76
CA TYR A 34 5.83 -1.18 12.55
C TYR A 34 5.91 -2.58 11.93
N PRO A 35 7.07 -2.98 11.39
CA PRO A 35 7.24 -4.28 10.76
C PRO A 35 7.50 -5.38 11.80
N TYR A 36 6.63 -5.48 12.81
CA TYR A 36 6.76 -6.43 13.92
C TYR A 36 5.40 -6.98 14.33
N SER A 37 5.34 -8.30 14.59
CA SER A 37 4.14 -8.99 15.05
C SER A 37 4.48 -10.19 15.93
N ARG A 38 3.98 -10.20 17.17
CA ARG A 38 4.09 -11.38 18.04
C ARG A 38 3.30 -12.59 17.50
N LYS A 39 2.21 -12.36 16.77
CA LYS A 39 1.33 -13.41 16.25
C LYS A 39 1.86 -14.03 14.96
N HIS A 40 2.58 -13.24 14.17
CA HIS A 40 3.13 -13.64 12.88
C HIS A 40 4.63 -13.28 12.81
N PRO A 41 5.47 -13.89 13.66
CA PRO A 41 6.88 -13.54 13.79
C PRO A 41 7.68 -13.78 12.49
N GLN A 42 7.22 -14.67 11.61
CA GLN A 42 7.84 -14.87 10.30
C GLN A 42 7.80 -13.62 9.40
N PHE A 43 6.91 -12.67 9.67
CA PHE A 43 6.83 -11.39 8.97
C PHE A 43 7.43 -10.23 9.78
N ASN A 44 8.17 -10.49 10.85
CA ASN A 44 9.01 -9.45 11.44
C ASN A 44 10.07 -9.01 10.42
N GLY A 45 10.44 -7.73 10.41
CA GLY A 45 11.28 -7.14 9.36
C GLY A 45 12.61 -7.85 9.13
N GLU A 46 13.34 -8.19 10.20
CA GLU A 46 14.64 -8.86 10.09
C GLU A 46 14.49 -10.30 9.60
N GLU A 47 13.57 -11.07 10.19
CA GLU A 47 13.28 -12.44 9.80
C GLU A 47 12.81 -12.51 8.34
N MET A 48 11.96 -11.56 7.94
CA MET A 48 11.43 -11.44 6.58
C MET A 48 12.48 -11.07 5.56
N LYS A 49 13.39 -10.16 5.92
CA LYS A 49 14.52 -9.80 5.07
C LYS A 49 15.39 -11.00 4.74
N GLU A 50 15.69 -11.85 5.73
CA GLU A 50 16.55 -13.01 5.53
C GLU A 50 15.91 -14.02 4.59
N TRP A 51 14.64 -14.40 4.81
CA TRP A 51 14.03 -15.39 3.92
C TRP A 51 13.62 -14.85 2.55
N LEU A 52 13.35 -13.55 2.41
CA LEU A 52 13.18 -12.93 1.09
C LEU A 52 14.50 -12.96 0.31
N LYS A 53 15.62 -12.67 0.98
CA LYS A 53 16.96 -12.75 0.39
C LYS A 53 17.30 -14.16 -0.08
N GLU A 54 16.97 -15.20 0.70
CA GLU A 54 17.11 -16.61 0.27
C GLU A 54 16.33 -16.90 -1.02
N ALA A 55 15.16 -16.27 -1.19
CA ALA A 55 14.33 -16.38 -2.39
C ALA A 55 14.77 -15.43 -3.53
N GLY A 56 15.85 -14.66 -3.36
CA GLY A 56 16.32 -13.70 -4.36
C GLY A 56 15.49 -12.41 -4.44
N ILE A 57 14.66 -12.13 -3.43
CA ILE A 57 13.76 -10.97 -3.39
C ILE A 57 14.33 -9.91 -2.46
N GLY A 58 14.43 -8.67 -2.94
CA GLY A 58 14.83 -7.52 -2.13
C GLY A 58 13.77 -7.13 -1.10
N TYR A 59 14.20 -6.49 -0.03
CA TYR A 59 13.32 -6.01 1.03
C TYR A 59 13.84 -4.69 1.59
N ASN A 60 12.95 -3.70 1.75
CA ASN A 60 13.17 -2.57 2.65
C ASN A 60 11.85 -2.15 3.31
N HIS A 61 11.98 -1.56 4.49
CA HIS A 61 10.91 -0.86 5.19
C HIS A 61 10.76 0.58 4.68
N PHE A 62 9.53 1.00 4.41
CA PHE A 62 9.14 2.32 3.92
C PHE A 62 8.27 3.04 4.99
N PRO A 63 8.87 3.54 6.08
CA PRO A 63 8.14 4.11 7.21
C PRO A 63 7.32 5.36 6.85
N LEU A 64 7.76 6.12 5.84
CA LEU A 64 7.01 7.29 5.33
C LEU A 64 5.67 6.89 4.69
N LEU A 65 5.52 5.66 4.22
CA LEU A 65 4.23 5.17 3.71
C LEU A 65 3.40 4.42 4.79
N GLY A 66 3.84 4.47 6.05
CA GLY A 66 3.22 3.83 7.21
C GLY A 66 1.78 4.25 7.51
N GLY A 67 0.86 3.29 7.64
CA GLY A 67 -0.59 3.54 7.83
C GLY A 67 -1.07 4.14 9.16
N ARG A 68 -0.23 4.27 10.20
CA ARG A 68 -0.64 4.82 11.52
C ARG A 68 -0.41 6.32 11.53
N ARG A 69 -1.39 7.09 11.03
CA ARG A 69 -1.33 8.55 10.95
C ARG A 69 -2.39 9.20 11.84
N GLY A 70 -1.97 10.24 12.56
CA GLY A 70 -2.86 11.08 13.37
C GLY A 70 -3.54 12.15 12.51
N THR A 71 -4.43 12.92 13.13
CA THR A 71 -5.10 14.05 12.50
C THR A 71 -4.08 15.11 12.08
N ALA A 72 -4.14 15.56 10.84
CA ALA A 72 -3.33 16.67 10.38
C ALA A 72 -3.94 17.99 10.87
N SER A 73 -3.20 18.77 11.67
CA SER A 73 -3.72 20.05 12.20
C SER A 73 -3.89 21.14 11.14
N ASN A 74 -3.32 20.95 9.96
CA ASN A 74 -3.14 21.98 8.93
C ASN A 74 -3.93 21.70 7.63
N VAL A 75 -4.70 20.61 7.57
CA VAL A 75 -5.55 20.29 6.42
C VAL A 75 -6.97 20.74 6.75
N GLY A 76 -7.63 21.47 5.85
CA GLY A 76 -9.02 21.86 6.04
C GLY A 76 -9.89 20.61 6.20
N SER A 77 -10.71 20.55 7.25
CA SER A 77 -11.47 19.35 7.65
C SER A 77 -12.37 18.74 6.56
N ASN A 78 -12.65 19.50 5.50
CA ASN A 78 -13.61 19.14 4.45
C ASN A 78 -12.93 18.60 3.18
N LEU A 79 -11.60 18.65 3.07
CA LEU A 79 -10.90 18.21 1.85
C LEU A 79 -11.01 16.69 1.64
N ASN A 80 -11.03 15.92 2.72
CA ASN A 80 -11.08 14.47 2.70
C ASN A 80 -12.31 13.90 3.43
N SER A 81 -13.38 14.69 3.57
CA SER A 81 -14.59 14.33 4.33
C SER A 81 -15.37 13.16 3.73
N GLY A 82 -15.16 12.80 2.46
CA GLY A 82 -15.75 11.61 1.85
C GLY A 82 -15.36 10.30 2.54
N TRP A 83 -14.31 10.30 3.37
CA TRP A 83 -13.95 9.18 4.23
C TRP A 83 -14.68 9.20 5.57
N ASN A 84 -15.72 8.38 5.71
CA ASN A 84 -16.41 8.14 6.99
C ASN A 84 -15.50 7.47 8.06
N ASN A 85 -14.44 6.78 7.64
CA ASN A 85 -13.50 6.16 8.56
C ASN A 85 -12.34 7.11 8.86
N VAL A 86 -12.21 7.50 10.13
CA VAL A 86 -11.19 8.45 10.61
C VAL A 86 -9.76 8.02 10.24
N SER A 87 -9.42 6.73 10.26
CA SER A 87 -8.07 6.29 9.89
C SER A 87 -7.76 6.47 8.40
N PHE A 88 -8.77 6.32 7.53
CA PHE A 88 -8.62 6.60 6.10
C PHE A 88 -8.57 8.11 5.84
N HIS A 89 -9.44 8.88 6.51
CA HIS A 89 -9.41 10.35 6.46
C HIS A 89 -8.02 10.89 6.85
N ASN A 90 -7.51 10.51 8.02
CA ASN A 90 -6.20 10.93 8.50
C ASN A 90 -5.06 10.53 7.54
N TYR A 91 -5.16 9.37 6.91
CA TYR A 91 -4.15 8.95 5.94
C TYR A 91 -4.26 9.72 4.62
N ALA A 92 -5.47 10.07 4.18
CA ALA A 92 -5.69 10.94 3.03
C ALA A 92 -5.11 12.34 3.29
N ASP A 93 -5.34 12.93 4.46
CA ASP A 93 -4.70 14.19 4.86
C ASP A 93 -3.18 14.08 4.86
N TYR A 94 -2.65 12.95 5.36
CA TYR A 94 -1.22 12.70 5.36
C TYR A 94 -0.62 12.67 3.95
N THR A 95 -1.38 12.28 2.92
CA THR A 95 -0.89 12.28 1.53
C THR A 95 -0.56 13.69 1.00
N LEU A 96 -1.02 14.74 1.69
CA LEU A 96 -0.76 16.14 1.35
C LEU A 96 0.56 16.68 1.94
N THR A 97 1.35 15.83 2.61
CA THR A 97 2.57 16.23 3.31
C THR A 97 3.84 15.93 2.50
N GLU A 98 4.91 16.69 2.75
CA GLU A 98 6.23 16.46 2.16
C GLU A 98 6.80 15.07 2.49
N ASP A 99 6.51 14.55 3.69
CA ASP A 99 6.90 13.20 4.10
C ASP A 99 6.27 12.13 3.19
N PHE A 100 4.99 12.28 2.85
CA PHE A 100 4.35 11.37 1.92
C PHE A 100 4.94 11.49 0.51
N SER A 101 5.14 12.72 0.02
CA SER A 101 5.77 12.97 -1.30
C SER A 101 7.13 12.27 -1.38
N SER A 102 7.99 12.47 -0.37
CA SER A 102 9.29 11.81 -0.29
C SER A 102 9.17 10.29 -0.26
N GLY A 103 8.22 9.76 0.52
CA GLY A 103 7.99 8.32 0.63
C GLY A 103 7.51 7.67 -0.67
N ILE A 104 6.61 8.35 -1.41
CA ILE A 104 6.05 7.81 -2.65
C ILE A 104 7.03 7.94 -3.82
N GLU A 105 7.83 9.01 -3.86
CA GLU A 105 8.95 9.16 -4.80
C GLU A 105 9.97 8.02 -4.64
N MET A 106 10.37 7.71 -3.40
CA MET A 106 11.26 6.58 -3.14
C MET A 106 10.67 5.24 -3.62
N LEU A 107 9.36 5.04 -3.48
CA LEU A 107 8.69 3.83 -3.97
C LEU A 107 8.70 3.76 -5.50
N VAL A 108 8.35 4.87 -6.15
CA VAL A 108 8.33 5.02 -7.61
C VAL A 108 9.72 4.81 -8.21
N ASP A 109 10.76 5.40 -7.62
CA ASP A 109 12.15 5.23 -8.04
C ASP A 109 12.60 3.77 -7.99
N LYS A 110 12.11 2.98 -7.01
CA LYS A 110 12.38 1.54 -6.98
C LYS A 110 11.55 0.77 -7.99
N ALA A 111 10.31 1.18 -8.22
CA ALA A 111 9.45 0.58 -9.25
C ALA A 111 10.01 0.79 -10.68
N ALA A 112 10.89 1.78 -10.90
CA ALA A 112 11.57 1.97 -12.17
C ALA A 112 12.59 0.86 -12.50
N SER A 113 13.11 0.16 -11.48
CA SER A 113 14.15 -0.85 -11.64
C SER A 113 13.71 -2.27 -11.30
N TYR A 114 12.59 -2.43 -10.59
CA TYR A 114 12.15 -3.73 -10.06
C TYR A 114 10.63 -3.89 -10.16
N ASN A 115 10.18 -5.13 -10.37
CA ASN A 115 8.80 -5.52 -10.09
C ASN A 115 8.55 -5.50 -8.58
N ILE A 116 8.02 -4.39 -8.09
CA ILE A 116 7.86 -4.12 -6.66
C ILE A 116 6.45 -4.39 -6.16
N VAL A 117 6.35 -4.90 -4.92
CA VAL A 117 5.10 -5.00 -4.17
C VAL A 117 5.10 -4.07 -2.95
N CYS A 118 4.08 -3.23 -2.86
CA CYS A 118 3.74 -2.45 -1.66
C CYS A 118 2.97 -3.34 -0.69
N MET A 119 3.61 -3.68 0.43
CA MET A 119 3.15 -4.73 1.34
C MET A 119 2.71 -4.19 2.70
N CYS A 120 1.57 -4.67 3.21
CA CYS A 120 1.17 -4.45 4.60
C CYS A 120 0.60 -5.72 5.26
N SER A 121 0.09 -5.60 6.49
CA SER A 121 -0.44 -6.75 7.25
C SER A 121 -1.87 -7.16 6.90
N GLU A 122 -2.73 -6.23 6.47
CA GLU A 122 -4.13 -6.51 6.14
C GLU A 122 -4.24 -7.29 4.83
N ARG A 123 -5.14 -8.27 4.73
CA ARG A 123 -5.32 -9.09 3.52
C ARG A 123 -5.74 -8.24 2.34
N HIS A 124 -6.85 -7.52 2.48
CA HIS A 124 -7.49 -6.82 1.38
C HIS A 124 -7.18 -5.32 1.41
N PRO A 125 -6.75 -4.70 0.30
CA PRO A 125 -6.35 -3.28 0.28
C PRO A 125 -7.46 -2.35 0.78
N ALA A 126 -8.74 -2.64 0.46
CA ALA A 126 -9.91 -1.91 0.93
C ALA A 126 -10.02 -1.70 2.46
N ARG A 127 -9.25 -2.44 3.26
CA ARG A 127 -9.27 -2.38 4.72
C ARG A 127 -8.04 -1.74 5.33
N CYS A 128 -7.16 -1.15 4.52
CA CYS A 128 -5.94 -0.52 5.00
C CYS A 128 -5.49 0.67 4.13
N HIS A 129 -4.48 1.38 4.62
CA HIS A 129 -3.83 2.51 3.95
C HIS A 129 -3.28 2.20 2.55
N ARG A 130 -3.01 0.93 2.21
CA ARG A 130 -2.61 0.56 0.84
C ARG A 130 -3.66 0.97 -0.20
N LEU A 131 -4.94 1.07 0.19
CA LEU A 131 -5.98 1.62 -0.69
C LEU A 131 -5.64 3.05 -1.12
N ILE A 132 -5.31 3.93 -0.18
CA ILE A 132 -5.05 5.34 -0.46
C ILE A 132 -3.72 5.51 -1.22
N ILE A 133 -2.69 4.73 -0.88
CA ILE A 133 -1.45 4.67 -1.70
C ILE A 133 -1.79 4.25 -3.15
N SER A 134 -2.65 3.24 -3.32
CA SER A 134 -3.05 2.76 -4.64
C SER A 134 -3.86 3.78 -5.42
N ASN A 135 -4.76 4.50 -4.74
CA ASN A 135 -5.51 5.61 -5.34
C ASN A 135 -4.55 6.69 -5.84
N TRP A 136 -3.58 7.10 -5.02
CA TRP A 136 -2.59 8.10 -5.42
C TRP A 136 -1.79 7.65 -6.64
N LEU A 137 -1.28 6.42 -6.62
CA LEU A 137 -0.53 5.85 -7.75
C LEU A 137 -1.38 5.81 -9.04
N ALA A 138 -2.62 5.33 -8.94
CA ALA A 138 -3.51 5.23 -10.09
C ALA A 138 -3.97 6.60 -10.63
N ALA A 139 -4.13 7.60 -9.75
CA ALA A 139 -4.36 8.99 -10.15
C ALA A 139 -3.17 9.61 -10.92
N HIS A 140 -1.96 9.06 -10.73
CA HIS A 140 -0.73 9.46 -11.41
C HIS A 140 -0.29 8.43 -12.47
N ASP A 141 -1.25 7.83 -13.18
CA ASP A 141 -1.05 6.94 -14.34
C ASP A 141 -0.28 5.63 -14.07
N TRP A 142 -0.19 5.18 -12.81
CA TRP A 142 0.31 3.84 -12.50
C TRP A 142 -0.78 2.79 -12.63
N THR A 143 -0.45 1.69 -13.32
CA THR A 143 -1.26 0.48 -13.24
C THR A 143 -0.99 -0.21 -11.91
N VAL A 144 -1.96 -0.17 -11.00
CA VAL A 144 -1.87 -0.89 -9.72
C VAL A 144 -2.60 -2.24 -9.83
N GLN A 145 -1.91 -3.32 -9.40
CA GLN A 145 -2.50 -4.66 -9.29
C GLN A 145 -2.37 -5.18 -7.86
N HIS A 146 -3.45 -5.69 -7.30
CA HIS A 146 -3.46 -6.29 -5.97
C HIS A 146 -3.31 -7.80 -6.09
N ILE A 147 -2.31 -8.36 -5.42
CA ILE A 147 -2.15 -9.81 -5.25
C ILE A 147 -2.98 -10.21 -4.04
N ILE A 148 -4.08 -10.91 -4.28
CA ILE A 148 -5.06 -11.30 -3.26
C ILE A 148 -5.31 -12.80 -3.37
N ASN A 149 -5.17 -13.52 -2.26
CA ASN A 149 -5.55 -14.94 -2.24
C ASN A 149 -7.07 -15.08 -2.34
N ASN A 150 -7.54 -15.96 -3.21
CA ASN A 150 -8.96 -16.28 -3.38
C ASN A 150 -9.48 -17.20 -2.26
N SER A 151 -10.70 -17.76 -2.41
CA SER A 151 -11.30 -18.66 -1.42
C SER A 151 -10.58 -20.00 -1.27
N LYS A 152 -9.75 -20.38 -2.24
CA LYS A 152 -8.90 -21.58 -2.25
C LYS A 152 -7.46 -21.30 -1.81
N ASN A 153 -7.16 -20.08 -1.36
CA ASN A 153 -5.83 -19.59 -1.05
C ASN A 153 -4.86 -19.54 -2.25
N GLU A 154 -5.38 -19.42 -3.47
CA GLU A 154 -4.56 -19.23 -4.66
C GLU A 154 -4.42 -17.72 -4.96
N PRO A 155 -3.24 -17.21 -5.35
CA PRO A 155 -3.07 -15.80 -5.68
C PRO A 155 -3.85 -15.39 -6.93
N GLU A 156 -4.58 -14.29 -6.84
CA GLU A 156 -5.25 -13.63 -7.96
C GLU A 156 -4.80 -12.18 -8.08
N LEU A 157 -4.61 -11.72 -9.33
CA LEU A 157 -4.33 -10.32 -9.63
C LEU A 157 -5.63 -9.55 -9.87
N VAL A 158 -5.92 -8.62 -8.97
CA VAL A 158 -7.08 -7.73 -9.08
C VAL A 158 -6.61 -6.34 -9.48
N HIS A 159 -7.06 -5.86 -10.64
CA HIS A 159 -6.78 -4.49 -11.05
C HIS A 159 -7.43 -3.47 -10.10
N HIS A 160 -6.65 -2.46 -9.70
CA HIS A 160 -7.14 -1.33 -8.93
C HIS A 160 -7.99 -0.41 -9.80
N VAL A 161 -9.13 0.03 -9.27
CA VAL A 161 -10.02 0.99 -9.93
C VAL A 161 -10.40 2.04 -8.90
N LEU A 162 -10.19 3.32 -9.23
CA LEU A 162 -10.53 4.45 -8.36
C LEU A 162 -12.02 4.40 -7.98
N GLY A 163 -12.33 4.71 -6.71
CA GLY A 163 -13.70 4.68 -6.19
C GLY A 163 -14.31 3.28 -5.97
N LYS A 164 -13.65 2.19 -6.37
CA LYS A 164 -14.22 0.82 -6.23
C LYS A 164 -14.49 0.41 -4.79
N TRP A 165 -13.65 0.84 -3.84
CA TRP A 165 -13.65 0.35 -2.45
C TRP A 165 -13.65 1.46 -1.39
N GLY A 166 -14.11 2.66 -1.75
CA GLY A 166 -14.15 3.79 -0.84
C GLY A 166 -14.53 5.08 -1.56
N ALA A 167 -14.19 6.21 -0.95
CA ALA A 167 -14.48 7.53 -1.52
C ALA A 167 -13.85 7.68 -2.93
N MET A 168 -14.59 8.29 -3.84
CA MET A 168 -14.08 8.62 -5.17
C MET A 168 -13.09 9.78 -5.05
N PRO A 169 -11.83 9.63 -5.49
CA PRO A 169 -10.88 10.74 -5.46
C PRO A 169 -11.20 11.77 -6.55
N ILE A 170 -10.95 13.03 -6.23
CA ILE A 170 -10.78 14.12 -7.18
C ILE A 170 -9.29 14.40 -7.32
N ILE A 171 -8.85 14.61 -8.55
CA ILE A 171 -7.47 14.96 -8.89
C ILE A 171 -7.48 16.45 -9.24
N GLU A 172 -6.87 17.25 -8.37
CA GLU A 172 -6.73 18.69 -8.58
C GLU A 172 -5.76 19.01 -9.73
N ALA A 173 -5.79 20.25 -10.21
CA ALA A 173 -4.97 20.67 -11.35
C ALA A 173 -3.45 20.53 -11.10
N ASP A 174 -3.02 20.55 -9.83
CA ASP A 174 -1.63 20.37 -9.41
C ASP A 174 -1.25 18.89 -9.16
N GLY A 175 -2.17 17.94 -9.42
CA GLY A 175 -1.98 16.51 -9.18
C GLY A 175 -2.36 16.05 -7.77
N THR A 176 -2.78 16.97 -6.89
CA THR A 176 -3.21 16.61 -5.53
C THR A 176 -4.45 15.70 -5.58
N VAL A 177 -4.45 14.64 -4.78
CA VAL A 177 -5.56 13.69 -4.67
C VAL A 177 -6.34 13.96 -3.39
N VAL A 178 -7.58 14.38 -3.53
CA VAL A 178 -8.49 14.71 -2.40
C VAL A 178 -9.79 13.91 -2.48
N TYR A 179 -10.54 13.86 -1.39
CA TYR A 179 -11.78 13.08 -1.26
C TYR A 179 -12.89 13.90 -0.60
N PRO A 180 -13.43 14.93 -1.27
CA PRO A 180 -14.55 15.70 -0.72
C PRO A 180 -15.80 14.82 -0.57
N GLU A 181 -16.74 15.24 0.27
CA GLU A 181 -18.10 14.66 0.27
C GLU A 181 -18.77 14.90 -1.10
N ASP A 182 -19.57 13.92 -1.54
CA ASP A 182 -20.38 14.05 -2.75
C ASP A 182 -21.26 15.32 -2.63
N VAL A 183 -21.12 16.26 -3.56
CA VAL A 183 -21.92 17.49 -3.63
C VAL A 183 -23.29 17.23 -4.24
#